data_AF-A0A2N2PPW8-F1
#
_entry.id   AF-A0A2N2PPW8-F1
#
_cell.length_a   1.000
_cell.length_b   1.000
_cell.length_c   1.000
_cell.angle_alpha   90.00
_cell.angle_beta   90.00
_cell.angle_gamma   90.00
#
_symmetry.space_group_name_H-M   'P 1'
#
loop_
_entity.id
_entity.type
_entity.pdbx_description
1 polymer ?
#
loop_
_entity_poly.entity_id
_entity_poly.type
_entity_poly.pdbx_seq_one_letter_code
_entity_poly.pdbx_strand_id
1 'polypeptide(L)'
;MGFDYQDETAFEGVKATRRVDDVTVEIHISVEKLWDMRSGQEYVWSPLVTEILVDDQGSLSAPAASVEELLILKLLPLRDRDMVDAIGLILDNPDMDLAAFWQNCERTGNTTHVAKRLHELEQKLSSGAFRDVWQVEYGDPLSLTEVRLVLEQVRKLKLTRTKR
;
A
#
# COMPACT_ATOMS: atom_id res chain seq x y z
N MET A 1 17.98 22.24 3.07
CA MET A 1 17.35 22.88 1.89
C MET A 1 16.02 22.19 1.68
N GLY A 2 14.94 22.71 2.28
CA GLY A 2 13.62 22.07 2.26
C GLY A 2 12.64 22.75 1.31
N PHE A 3 11.52 22.08 1.03
CA PHE A 3 10.30 22.72 0.57
C PHE A 3 9.49 23.17 1.80
N ASP A 4 8.65 24.18 1.62
CA ASP A 4 7.59 24.54 2.55
C ASP A 4 6.31 23.83 2.11
N TYR A 5 5.66 23.11 3.02
CA TYR A 5 4.48 22.30 2.71
C TYR A 5 3.21 22.93 3.28
N GLN A 6 2.12 22.87 2.51
CA GLN A 6 0.80 23.37 2.90
C GLN A 6 -0.28 22.40 2.43
N ASP A 7 -1.25 22.14 3.30
CA ASP A 7 -2.47 21.42 2.95
C ASP A 7 -3.23 22.22 1.89
N GLU A 8 -3.75 21.55 0.87
CA GLU A 8 -4.65 22.19 -0.09
C GLU A 8 -6.00 21.49 -0.19
N THR A 9 -7.02 22.21 0.29
CA THR A 9 -8.40 21.75 0.34
C THR A 9 -9.10 21.85 -1.01
N ALA A 10 -8.60 22.69 -1.93
CA ALA A 10 -9.19 22.88 -3.25
C ALA A 10 -9.10 21.64 -4.16
N PHE A 11 -8.11 20.76 -3.94
CA PHE A 11 -7.90 19.54 -4.72
C PHE A 11 -7.63 18.29 -3.87
N GLU A 12 -7.88 18.37 -2.56
CA GLU A 12 -7.62 17.30 -1.59
C GLU A 12 -6.19 16.73 -1.74
N GLY A 13 -5.19 17.59 -1.53
CA GLY A 13 -3.79 17.20 -1.72
C GLY A 13 -2.81 18.11 -1.02
N VAL A 14 -1.55 18.03 -1.42
CA VAL A 14 -0.45 18.77 -0.80
C VAL A 14 0.15 19.74 -1.80
N LYS A 15 0.37 20.97 -1.36
CA LYS A 15 1.19 21.95 -2.06
C LYS A 15 2.57 22.03 -1.42
N ALA A 16 3.61 21.91 -2.22
CA ALA A 16 5.00 22.10 -1.82
C ALA A 16 5.60 23.28 -2.59
N THR A 17 6.08 24.28 -1.86
CA THR A 17 6.66 25.48 -2.44
C THR A 17 8.13 25.58 -2.06
N ARG A 18 8.99 25.97 -2.99
CA ARG A 18 10.40 26.26 -2.70
C ARG A 18 10.88 27.43 -3.52
N ARG A 19 11.61 28.32 -2.87
CA ARG A 19 12.34 29.39 -3.55
C ARG A 19 13.74 28.91 -3.94
N VAL A 20 14.08 29.07 -5.21
CA VAL A 20 15.42 28.83 -5.77
C VAL A 20 15.83 30.13 -6.46
N ASP A 21 16.78 30.85 -5.86
CA ASP A 21 17.16 32.21 -6.24
C ASP A 21 15.94 33.17 -6.29
N ASP A 22 15.64 33.74 -7.46
CA ASP A 22 14.50 34.62 -7.70
C ASP A 22 13.25 33.88 -8.23
N VAL A 23 13.29 32.55 -8.31
CA VAL A 23 12.21 31.72 -8.82
C VAL A 23 11.52 30.97 -7.68
N THR A 24 10.19 31.07 -7.61
CA THR A 24 9.37 30.21 -6.76
C THR A 24 8.91 29.00 -7.57
N VAL A 25 9.28 27.81 -7.12
CA VAL A 25 8.79 26.53 -7.63
C VAL A 25 7.63 26.11 -6.74
N GLU A 26 6.48 25.79 -7.36
CA GLU A 26 5.29 25.32 -6.67
C GLU A 26 4.86 23.98 -7.27
N ILE A 27 4.58 23.00 -6.41
CA ILE A 27 4.21 21.64 -6.79
C ILE A 27 2.89 21.32 -6.09
N HIS A 28 1.87 20.93 -6.86
CA HIS A 28 0.57 20.50 -6.36
C HIS A 28 0.46 18.98 -6.57
N ILE A 29 0.24 18.23 -5.50
CA ILE A 29 0.21 16.76 -5.54
C ILE A 29 -1.17 16.29 -5.09
N SER A 30 -1.91 15.68 -6.03
CA SER A 30 -3.15 14.96 -5.77
C SER A 30 -3.10 13.63 -6.50
N VAL A 31 -3.61 12.58 -5.87
CA VAL A 31 -3.78 11.27 -6.49
C VAL A 31 -5.26 10.92 -6.40
N GLU A 32 -5.92 10.74 -7.52
CA GLU A 32 -7.33 10.34 -7.57
C GLU A 32 -7.47 8.84 -7.84
N LYS A 33 -6.61 8.31 -8.72
CA LYS A 33 -6.65 6.90 -9.14
C LYS A 33 -5.26 6.35 -9.45
N LEU A 34 -5.11 5.06 -9.26
CA LEU A 34 -3.96 4.27 -9.69
C LEU A 34 -4.36 3.33 -10.82
N TRP A 35 -3.47 3.15 -11.78
CA TRP A 35 -3.66 2.24 -12.91
C TRP A 35 -2.47 1.30 -13.04
N ASP A 36 -2.71 0.00 -12.89
CA ASP A 36 -1.71 -1.02 -13.21
C ASP A 36 -1.73 -1.29 -14.72
N MET A 37 -0.80 -0.67 -15.43
CA MET A 37 -0.65 -0.82 -16.88
C MET A 37 -0.49 -2.28 -17.34
N ARG A 38 0.01 -3.18 -16.49
CA ARG A 38 0.25 -4.58 -16.87
C ARG A 38 -1.03 -5.41 -16.84
N SER A 39 -1.85 -5.24 -15.80
CA SER A 39 -3.10 -5.99 -15.64
C SER A 39 -4.32 -5.24 -16.19
N GLY A 40 -4.17 -3.95 -16.50
CA GLY A 40 -5.25 -3.06 -16.90
C GLY A 40 -6.18 -2.68 -15.75
N GLN A 41 -5.90 -3.10 -14.51
CA GLN A 41 -6.74 -2.81 -13.36
C GLN A 41 -6.59 -1.35 -12.92
N GLU A 42 -7.71 -0.70 -12.69
CA GLU A 42 -7.78 0.62 -12.06
C GLU A 42 -8.17 0.48 -10.59
N TYR A 43 -7.64 1.36 -9.75
CA TYR A 43 -7.99 1.45 -8.35
C TYR A 43 -8.18 2.92 -7.97
N VAL A 44 -9.43 3.27 -7.65
CA VAL A 44 -9.79 4.58 -7.09
C VAL A 44 -9.70 4.44 -5.57
N TRP A 45 -8.69 5.04 -4.96
CA TRP A 45 -8.53 5.00 -3.51
C TRP A 45 -9.47 6.00 -2.82
N SER A 46 -9.80 5.73 -1.56
CA SER A 46 -10.66 6.59 -0.73
C SER A 46 -9.82 7.14 0.42
N PRO A 47 -9.13 8.27 0.23
CA PRO A 47 -8.15 8.74 1.19
C PRO A 47 -8.79 9.05 2.54
N LEU A 48 -8.06 8.71 3.60
CA LEU A 48 -8.29 9.23 4.95
C LEU A 48 -7.41 10.45 5.12
N VAL A 49 -7.96 11.55 5.62
CA VAL A 49 -7.12 12.71 5.99
C VAL A 49 -6.41 12.35 7.30
N THR A 50 -5.08 12.37 7.28
CA THR A 50 -4.25 12.10 8.45
C THR A 50 -3.23 13.21 8.65
N GLU A 51 -2.85 13.46 9.90
CA GLU A 51 -1.74 14.36 10.22
C GLU A 51 -0.42 13.62 10.05
N ILE A 52 0.40 14.11 9.13
CA ILE A 52 1.77 13.65 8.89
C ILE A 52 2.73 14.63 9.57
N LEU A 53 3.62 14.12 10.42
CA LEU A 53 4.70 14.94 10.99
C LEU A 53 5.73 15.25 9.92
N VAL A 54 5.98 16.54 9.67
CA VAL A 54 6.98 17.06 8.75
C VAL A 54 8.11 17.68 9.58
N ASP A 55 9.00 16.82 10.10
CA ASP A 55 10.19 17.16 10.90
C ASP A 55 10.00 18.42 11.80
N ASP A 56 10.94 19.37 11.76
CA ASP A 56 10.92 20.61 12.54
C ASP A 56 9.89 21.64 12.03
N GLN A 57 9.10 21.31 11.01
CA GLN A 57 8.17 22.22 10.33
C GLN A 57 6.71 22.09 10.79
N GLY A 58 6.39 21.09 11.62
CA GLY A 58 5.04 20.88 12.19
C GLY A 58 4.32 19.66 11.63
N SER A 59 2.99 19.63 11.73
CA SER A 59 2.15 18.60 11.11
C SER A 59 1.43 19.12 9.87
N LEU A 60 1.23 18.24 8.89
CA LEU A 60 0.56 18.48 7.62
C LEU A 60 -0.64 17.51 7.52
N SER A 61 -1.84 18.00 7.22
CA SER A 61 -2.99 17.12 6.96
C SER A 61 -2.97 16.68 5.51
N ALA A 62 -2.62 15.41 5.29
CA ALA A 62 -2.53 14.86 3.95
C ALA A 62 -3.47 13.66 3.76
N PRO A 63 -3.97 13.46 2.52
CA PRO A 63 -4.59 12.21 2.12
C PRO A 63 -3.65 11.02 2.32
N ALA A 64 -4.08 10.02 3.09
CA ALA A 64 -3.35 8.79 3.34
C ALA A 64 -4.23 7.56 3.08
N ALA A 65 -3.60 6.50 2.59
CA ALA A 65 -4.23 5.20 2.39
C ALA A 65 -4.37 4.46 3.73
N SER A 66 -5.45 3.71 3.90
CA SER A 66 -5.49 2.70 4.96
C SER A 66 -4.50 1.56 4.66
N VAL A 67 -4.15 0.78 5.68
CA VAL A 67 -3.29 -0.41 5.52
C VAL A 67 -3.90 -1.39 4.52
N GLU A 68 -5.22 -1.57 4.57
CA GLU A 68 -5.96 -2.43 3.65
C GLU A 68 -5.83 -1.95 2.21
N GLU A 69 -5.96 -0.64 1.98
CA GLU A 69 -5.78 -0.05 0.65
C GLU A 69 -4.34 -0.21 0.16
N LEU A 70 -3.35 0.04 1.01
CA LEU A 70 -1.94 -0.18 0.68
C LEU A 70 -1.69 -1.64 0.29
N LEU A 71 -2.23 -2.60 1.04
CA LEU A 71 -2.08 -4.01 0.71
C LEU A 71 -2.73 -4.33 -0.65
N ILE A 72 -3.92 -3.81 -0.94
CA ILE A 72 -4.56 -3.99 -2.26
C ILE A 72 -3.65 -3.45 -3.36
N LEU A 73 -3.12 -2.24 -3.19
CA LEU A 73 -2.24 -1.59 -4.16
C LEU A 73 -0.95 -2.38 -4.42
N LYS A 74 -0.43 -3.09 -3.42
CA LYS A 74 0.70 -4.02 -3.61
C LYS A 74 0.28 -5.32 -4.32
N LEU A 75 -0.90 -5.84 -4.01
CA LEU A 75 -1.41 -7.08 -4.60
C LEU A 75 -1.81 -6.92 -6.06
N LEU A 76 -2.30 -5.75 -6.51
CA LEU A 76 -2.70 -5.52 -7.91
C LEU A 76 -1.60 -5.90 -8.92
N PRO A 77 -0.38 -5.31 -8.85
CA PRO A 77 0.72 -5.68 -9.73
C PRO A 77 1.45 -6.95 -9.27
N LEU A 78 1.58 -7.19 -7.96
CA LEU A 78 2.33 -8.28 -7.33
C LEU A 78 3.68 -8.57 -7.99
N ARG A 79 4.48 -7.53 -8.27
CA ARG A 79 5.88 -7.71 -8.71
C ARG A 79 6.70 -8.17 -7.51
N ASP A 80 7.95 -8.55 -7.75
CA ASP A 80 8.80 -9.09 -6.68
C ASP A 80 8.98 -8.09 -5.52
N ARG A 81 9.13 -6.79 -5.82
CA ARG A 81 9.13 -5.73 -4.80
C ARG A 81 7.79 -5.56 -4.10
N ASP A 82 6.67 -5.55 -4.83
CA ASP A 82 5.36 -5.40 -4.20
C ASP A 82 4.99 -6.62 -3.34
N MET A 83 5.51 -7.80 -3.68
CA MET A 83 5.36 -9.00 -2.87
C MET A 83 6.07 -8.84 -1.53
N VAL A 84 7.32 -8.36 -1.50
CA VAL A 84 8.02 -8.17 -0.21
C VAL A 84 7.36 -7.06 0.60
N ASP A 85 6.91 -5.98 -0.04
CA ASP A 85 6.13 -4.93 0.61
C ASP A 85 4.81 -5.48 1.21
N ALA A 86 4.10 -6.32 0.47
CA ALA A 86 2.86 -6.95 0.95
C ALA A 86 3.13 -7.88 2.15
N ILE A 87 4.24 -8.62 2.13
CA ILE A 87 4.68 -9.45 3.25
C ILE A 87 4.97 -8.58 4.47
N GLY A 88 5.73 -7.49 4.31
CA GLY A 88 6.03 -6.53 5.38
C GLY A 88 4.77 -5.90 5.96
N LEU A 89 3.86 -5.41 5.10
CA LEU A 89 2.59 -4.83 5.53
C LEU A 89 1.76 -5.80 6.38
N ILE A 90 1.71 -7.09 6.02
CA ILE A 90 0.97 -8.10 6.78
C ILE A 90 1.65 -8.40 8.13
N LEU A 91 2.98 -8.40 8.19
CA LEU A 91 3.73 -8.63 9.43
C LEU A 91 3.56 -7.46 10.40
N ASP A 92 3.67 -6.24 9.90
CA ASP A 92 3.58 -5.03 10.71
C ASP A 92 2.15 -4.74 11.17
N ASN A 93 1.14 -5.32 10.51
CA ASN A 93 -0.28 -5.07 10.77
C ASN A 93 -1.07 -6.38 10.95
N PRO A 94 -0.83 -7.15 12.04
CA PRO A 94 -1.50 -8.42 12.28
C PRO A 94 -3.01 -8.30 12.52
N ASP A 95 -3.46 -7.10 12.92
CA ASP A 95 -4.85 -6.77 13.26
C ASP A 95 -5.59 -6.02 12.13
N MET A 96 -5.08 -6.09 10.90
CA MET A 96 -5.70 -5.47 9.71
C MET A 96 -7.18 -5.88 9.56
N ASP A 97 -8.04 -4.92 9.19
CA ASP A 97 -9.48 -5.15 9.03
C ASP A 97 -9.77 -5.89 7.71
N LEU A 98 -9.96 -7.20 7.83
CA LEU A 98 -10.26 -8.07 6.68
C LEU A 98 -11.59 -7.73 6.01
N ALA A 99 -12.55 -7.16 6.74
CA ALA A 99 -13.84 -6.77 6.18
C ALA A 99 -13.70 -5.48 5.36
N ALA A 100 -12.96 -4.50 5.86
CA ALA A 100 -12.64 -3.27 5.13
C ALA A 100 -11.81 -3.56 3.87
N PHE A 101 -10.84 -4.48 3.95
CA PHE A 101 -10.07 -4.94 2.79
C PHE A 101 -10.96 -5.45 1.65
N TRP A 102 -11.91 -6.34 1.95
CA TRP A 102 -12.80 -6.85 0.90
C TRP A 102 -13.83 -5.83 0.44
N GLN A 103 -14.32 -4.95 1.31
CA GLN A 103 -15.18 -3.83 0.90
C GLN A 103 -14.48 -2.90 -0.09
N ASN A 104 -13.20 -2.60 0.14
CA ASN A 104 -12.38 -1.81 -0.79
C ASN A 104 -12.18 -2.51 -2.14
N CYS A 105 -11.98 -3.83 -2.13
CA CYS A 105 -11.91 -4.62 -3.36
C CYS A 105 -13.24 -4.62 -4.13
N GLU A 106 -14.37 -4.77 -3.43
CA GLU A 106 -15.72 -4.75 -4.02
C GLU A 106 -16.04 -3.40 -4.62
N ARG A 107 -15.79 -2.31 -3.87
CA ARG A 107 -16.00 -0.93 -4.30
C ARG A 107 -15.25 -0.59 -5.58
N THR A 108 -14.05 -1.15 -5.76
CA THR A 108 -13.19 -0.87 -6.92
C THR A 108 -13.28 -1.94 -8.03
N GLY A 109 -14.14 -2.95 -7.88
CA GLY A 109 -14.28 -4.04 -8.86
C GLY A 109 -13.08 -4.99 -8.94
N ASN A 110 -12.14 -4.93 -8.00
CA ASN A 110 -10.88 -5.67 -8.01
C ASN A 110 -10.93 -7.03 -7.31
N THR A 111 -12.08 -7.43 -6.74
CA THR A 111 -12.23 -8.64 -5.90
C THR A 111 -11.65 -9.91 -6.53
N THR A 112 -11.99 -10.19 -7.78
CA THR A 112 -11.53 -11.42 -8.46
C THR A 112 -10.03 -11.41 -8.70
N HIS A 113 -9.49 -10.27 -9.13
CA HIS A 113 -8.07 -10.10 -9.40
C HIS A 113 -7.24 -10.20 -8.11
N VAL A 114 -7.61 -9.46 -7.07
CA VAL A 114 -6.94 -9.49 -5.77
C VAL A 114 -6.96 -10.89 -5.15
N ALA A 115 -8.08 -11.62 -5.26
CA ALA A 115 -8.14 -12.99 -4.76
C ALA A 115 -7.19 -13.95 -5.50
N LYS A 116 -7.04 -13.78 -6.82
CA LYS A 116 -6.03 -14.52 -7.59
C LYS A 116 -4.62 -14.18 -7.10
N ARG A 117 -4.34 -12.91 -6.85
CA ARG A 117 -3.04 -12.42 -6.36
C ARG A 117 -2.72 -12.91 -4.94
N LEU A 118 -3.70 -13.00 -4.06
CA LEU A 118 -3.53 -13.65 -2.75
C LEU A 118 -3.18 -15.14 -2.88
N HIS A 119 -3.76 -15.84 -3.85
CA HIS A 119 -3.39 -17.23 -4.11
C HIS A 119 -1.96 -17.35 -4.64
N GLU A 120 -1.55 -16.48 -5.57
CA GLU A 120 -0.17 -16.41 -6.07
C GLU A 120 0.82 -16.11 -4.94
N LEU A 121 0.49 -15.17 -4.05
CA LEU A 121 1.30 -14.84 -2.88
C LEU A 121 1.46 -16.06 -1.94
N GLU A 122 0.37 -16.78 -1.66
CA GLU A 122 0.41 -18.01 -0.85
C GLU A 122 1.32 -19.08 -1.48
N GLN A 123 1.26 -19.26 -2.80
CA GLN A 123 2.13 -20.20 -3.51
C GLN A 123 3.61 -19.80 -3.42
N LYS A 124 3.92 -18.51 -3.59
CA LYS A 124 5.29 -17.98 -3.45
C LYS A 124 5.82 -18.13 -2.01
N LEU A 125 4.99 -17.87 -1.01
CA LEU A 125 5.32 -18.09 0.40
C LEU A 125 5.58 -19.57 0.71
N SER A 126 4.73 -20.46 0.21
CA SER A 126 4.82 -21.90 0.46
C SER A 126 6.03 -22.55 -0.22
N SER A 127 6.39 -22.09 -1.42
CA SER A 127 7.55 -22.58 -2.17
C SER A 127 8.87 -21.95 -1.73
N GLY A 128 8.83 -20.85 -0.99
CA GLY A 128 10.01 -20.08 -0.60
C GLY A 128 10.55 -19.15 -1.70
N ALA A 129 9.83 -18.98 -2.81
CA ALA A 129 10.23 -18.15 -3.95
C ALA A 129 10.39 -16.65 -3.63
N PHE A 130 9.97 -16.20 -2.44
CA PHE A 130 10.12 -14.82 -1.98
C PHE A 130 11.49 -14.56 -1.32
N ARG A 131 12.23 -15.59 -0.91
CA ARG A 131 13.39 -15.46 -0.01
C ARG A 131 14.53 -14.66 -0.63
N ASP A 132 14.87 -14.93 -1.88
CA ASP A 132 15.98 -14.26 -2.57
C ASP A 132 15.67 -12.76 -2.74
N VAL A 133 14.43 -12.44 -3.10
CA VAL A 133 13.98 -11.05 -3.25
C VAL A 133 13.98 -10.34 -1.90
N TRP A 134 13.45 -10.99 -0.86
CA TRP A 134 13.41 -10.43 0.50
C TRP A 134 14.81 -10.10 1.00
N GLN A 135 15.76 -11.04 0.85
CA GLN A 135 17.13 -10.83 1.32
C GLN A 135 17.81 -9.68 0.57
N VAL A 136 17.53 -9.50 -0.72
CA VAL A 136 18.08 -8.39 -1.50
C VAL A 136 17.53 -7.04 -1.02
N GLU A 137 16.24 -6.96 -0.72
CA GLU A 137 15.59 -5.69 -0.37
C GLU A 137 15.76 -5.32 1.13
N TYR A 138 15.76 -6.30 2.05
CA TYR A 138 15.78 -6.07 3.50
C TYR A 138 17.07 -6.53 4.20
N GLY A 139 17.99 -7.21 3.50
CA GLY A 139 19.28 -7.66 4.03
C GLY A 139 19.20 -8.90 4.94
N ASP A 140 18.18 -9.00 5.78
CA ASP A 140 18.00 -10.09 6.74
C ASP A 140 16.97 -11.13 6.28
N PRO A 141 17.19 -12.43 6.57
CA PRO A 141 16.25 -13.47 6.20
C PRO A 141 15.01 -13.46 7.10
N LEU A 142 13.85 -13.61 6.47
CA LEU A 142 12.58 -13.88 7.14
C LEU A 142 12.63 -15.20 7.92
N SER A 143 12.29 -15.16 9.21
CA SER A 143 12.24 -16.36 10.05
C SER A 143 11.07 -17.27 9.65
N LEU A 144 11.20 -18.57 9.94
CA LEU A 144 10.11 -19.53 9.68
C LEU A 144 8.81 -19.19 10.43
N THR A 145 8.93 -18.53 11.59
CA THR A 145 7.78 -18.08 12.39
C THR A 145 7.03 -16.97 11.66
N GLU A 146 7.73 -15.94 11.19
CA GLU A 146 7.13 -14.84 10.45
C GLU A 146 6.48 -15.32 9.14
N VAL A 147 7.14 -16.22 8.41
CA VAL A 147 6.55 -16.82 7.19
C VAL A 147 5.23 -17.53 7.48
N ARG A 148 5.14 -18.25 8.62
CA ARG A 148 3.89 -18.90 9.05
C ARG A 148 2.81 -17.87 9.38
N LEU A 149 3.15 -16.79 10.08
CA LEU A 149 2.21 -15.73 10.42
C LEU A 149 1.61 -15.08 9.16
N VAL A 150 2.45 -14.78 8.17
CA VAL A 150 1.98 -14.20 6.90
C VAL A 150 1.09 -15.18 6.15
N LEU A 151 1.49 -16.45 6.07
CA LEU A 151 0.66 -17.50 5.45
C LEU A 151 -0.71 -17.64 6.12
N GLU A 152 -0.77 -17.59 7.45
CA GLU A 152 -2.02 -17.64 8.19
C GLU A 152 -2.90 -16.43 7.90
N GLN A 153 -2.33 -15.23 7.83
CA GLN A 153 -3.08 -14.01 7.50
C GLN A 153 -3.59 -14.02 6.05
N VAL A 154 -2.77 -14.44 5.08
CA VAL A 154 -3.20 -14.62 3.68
C VAL A 154 -4.36 -15.62 3.60
N ARG A 155 -4.31 -16.72 4.36
CA ARG A 155 -5.40 -17.70 4.42
C ARG A 155 -6.67 -17.13 5.07
N LYS A 156 -6.54 -16.35 6.15
CA LYS A 156 -7.68 -15.64 6.77
C LYS A 156 -8.35 -14.71 5.77
N LEU A 157 -7.57 -13.88 5.06
CA LEU A 157 -8.08 -13.00 3.99
C LEU A 157 -8.90 -13.80 2.96
N LYS A 158 -8.37 -14.93 2.48
CA LYS A 158 -9.07 -15.78 1.51
C LYS A 158 -10.37 -16.39 2.07
N LEU A 159 -10.39 -16.83 3.32
CA LEU A 159 -11.55 -17.45 3.95
C LEU A 159 -12.68 -16.45 4.26
N THR A 160 -12.33 -15.22 4.66
CA THR A 160 -13.32 -14.16 4.93
C THR A 160 -14.18 -13.87 3.70
N ARG A 161 -13.62 -14.00 2.49
CA ARG A 161 -14.38 -13.89 1.23
C ARG A 161 -15.43 -14.98 1.08
N THR A 162 -15.11 -16.24 1.40
CA THR A 162 -16.03 -17.38 1.19
C THR A 162 -17.27 -17.37 2.08
N LYS A 163 -17.31 -16.50 3.09
CA LYS A 163 -18.44 -16.36 4.03
C LYS A 163 -19.42 -15.23 3.65
N ARG A 164 -19.15 -14.48 2.58
CA ARG A 164 -20.05 -13.49 1.98
C ARG A 164 -20.59 -14.02 0.67
#